data_AF-A0A9E0QB51-F1
#
_entry.id   AF-A0A9E0QB51-F1
#
_cell.length_a   1.000
_cell.length_b   1.000
_cell.length_c   1.000
_cell.angle_alpha   90.00
_cell.angle_beta   90.00
_cell.angle_gamma   90.00
#
_symmetry.space_group_name_H-M   'P 1'
#
loop_
_entity.id
_entity.type
_entity.pdbx_description
1 polymer ?
#
loop_
_entity_poly.entity_id
_entity_poly.type
_entity_poly.pdbx_seq_one_letter_code
_entity_poly.pdbx_strand_id
1 'polypeptide(L)'
;MAIIKPFRGVRPPGNIVEQIECRPYDVLDSEEARDEAGTNEKSLYHIIKPEINFPAGTSEYDARVYESAAENFDKFQKRGWLVQDDNEHYYIYAQTMGGKTQYGLVVGAYVNDYLNGVIKKHELTRRDKEEDRMKHVRACNANIEPVFFAYPDNNVLDAIINKYALTEPEYDFIAPIDGFRHQLWVVADDSDIAVITSEFGKMPSLYIADGHHRSAAAALVGEEKAKLNPNHTGKEEYNYFMAVCFQ
;
A
#
# COMPACT_ATOMS: atom_id res chain seq x y z
N MET A 1 -9.00 8.49 18.40
CA MET A 1 -8.03 7.39 18.47
C MET A 1 -7.87 6.83 17.08
N ALA A 2 -6.72 6.26 16.75
CA ALA A 2 -6.45 5.74 15.42
C ALA A 2 -7.30 4.52 15.12
N ILE A 3 -8.09 4.58 14.06
CA ILE A 3 -8.92 3.50 13.55
C ILE A 3 -8.20 2.85 12.40
N ILE A 4 -8.00 1.54 12.52
CA ILE A 4 -7.49 0.68 11.47
C ILE A 4 -8.43 -0.52 11.27
N LYS A 5 -8.39 -1.16 10.11
CA LYS A 5 -9.07 -2.43 9.85
C LYS A 5 -8.14 -3.47 9.21
N PRO A 6 -8.34 -4.78 9.48
CA PRO A 6 -7.81 -5.81 8.61
C PRO A 6 -8.53 -5.74 7.25
N PHE A 7 -7.95 -6.28 6.20
CA PHE A 7 -8.53 -6.24 4.86
C PHE A 7 -8.11 -7.45 4.05
N ARG A 8 -8.83 -7.71 2.96
CA ARG A 8 -8.49 -8.77 1.99
C ARG A 8 -7.43 -8.24 1.03
N GLY A 9 -6.17 -8.52 1.31
CA GLY A 9 -5.04 -8.10 0.49
C GLY A 9 -5.12 -8.68 -0.92
N VAL A 10 -4.76 -7.86 -1.91
CA VAL A 10 -4.62 -8.27 -3.31
C VAL A 10 -3.12 -8.40 -3.58
N ARG A 11 -2.62 -9.63 -3.50
CA ARG A 11 -1.18 -9.92 -3.39
C ARG A 11 -0.75 -11.04 -4.34
N PRO A 12 0.54 -11.13 -4.72
CA PRO A 12 0.98 -12.14 -5.67
C PRO A 12 1.12 -13.53 -5.03
N PRO A 13 0.96 -14.63 -5.79
CA PRO A 13 1.47 -15.92 -5.36
C PRO A 13 2.98 -15.86 -5.07
N GLY A 14 3.43 -16.50 -3.99
CA GLY A 14 4.83 -16.41 -3.53
C GLY A 14 5.86 -16.81 -4.58
N ASN A 15 5.55 -17.74 -5.48
CA ASN A 15 6.46 -18.19 -6.53
C ASN A 15 6.72 -17.18 -7.66
N ILE A 16 6.00 -16.05 -7.67
CA ILE A 16 6.17 -14.99 -8.69
C ILE A 16 6.37 -13.59 -8.09
N VAL A 17 6.49 -13.47 -6.76
CA VAL A 17 6.59 -12.16 -6.08
C VAL A 17 7.76 -11.31 -6.61
N GLU A 18 8.92 -11.94 -6.84
CA GLU A 18 10.12 -11.28 -7.39
C GLU A 18 9.94 -10.81 -8.85
N GLN A 19 8.95 -11.33 -9.59
CA GLN A 19 8.63 -10.83 -10.93
C GLN A 19 7.65 -9.65 -10.89
N ILE A 20 7.06 -9.36 -9.73
CA ILE A 20 6.02 -8.33 -9.59
C ILE A 20 6.54 -7.11 -8.83
N GLU A 21 7.46 -7.31 -7.89
CA GLU A 21 8.07 -6.23 -7.11
C GLU A 21 8.60 -5.08 -7.99
N CYS A 22 8.58 -3.89 -7.43
CA CYS A 22 9.12 -2.69 -8.05
C CYS A 22 9.44 -1.63 -6.98
N ARG A 23 10.30 -0.67 -7.33
CA ARG A 23 10.53 0.54 -6.52
C ARG A 23 9.29 1.46 -6.54
N PRO A 24 9.10 2.31 -5.52
CA PRO A 24 8.01 3.29 -5.49
C PRO A 24 7.99 4.23 -6.71
N TYR A 25 6.80 4.69 -7.14
CA TYR A 25 6.65 5.46 -8.38
C TYR A 25 7.43 6.79 -8.42
N ASP A 26 7.78 7.34 -7.26
CA ASP A 26 8.36 8.67 -7.04
C ASP A 26 9.88 8.65 -6.79
N VAL A 27 10.52 7.47 -6.81
CA VAL A 27 11.99 7.34 -6.68
C VAL A 27 12.71 7.07 -8.00
N LEU A 28 11.98 7.05 -9.11
CA LEU A 28 12.49 6.81 -10.45
C LEU A 28 11.68 7.52 -11.53
N ASP A 29 12.33 7.79 -12.66
CA ASP A 29 11.66 8.32 -13.86
C ASP A 29 11.10 7.20 -14.77
N SER A 30 10.42 7.61 -15.85
CA SER A 30 9.78 6.66 -16.78
C SER A 30 10.76 5.88 -17.66
N GLU A 31 11.99 6.37 -17.85
CA GLU A 31 13.04 5.66 -18.58
C GLU A 31 13.64 4.57 -17.69
N GLU A 32 13.98 4.91 -16.45
CA GLU A 32 14.42 3.94 -15.43
C GLU A 32 13.37 2.84 -15.21
N ALA A 33 12.09 3.19 -15.07
CA ALA A 33 11.02 2.21 -14.89
C ALA A 33 10.84 1.29 -16.12
N ARG A 34 11.08 1.81 -17.32
CA ARG A 34 11.03 1.02 -18.55
C ARG A 34 12.21 0.05 -18.63
N ASP A 35 13.40 0.50 -18.25
CA ASP A 35 14.60 -0.32 -18.23
C ASP A 35 14.49 -1.44 -17.18
N GLU A 36 13.98 -1.12 -15.98
CA GLU A 36 13.75 -2.09 -14.91
C GLU A 36 12.62 -3.07 -15.22
N ALA A 37 11.52 -2.61 -15.83
CA ALA A 37 10.45 -3.51 -16.29
C ALA A 37 10.92 -4.40 -17.46
N GLY A 38 11.74 -3.86 -18.38
CA GLY A 38 12.29 -4.56 -19.52
C GLY A 38 11.24 -5.31 -20.34
N THR A 39 11.33 -6.64 -20.36
CA THR A 39 10.36 -7.53 -21.03
C THR A 39 9.41 -8.24 -20.06
N ASN A 40 9.51 -7.94 -18.77
CA ASN A 40 8.74 -8.59 -17.72
C ASN A 40 7.33 -8.01 -17.66
N GLU A 41 6.39 -8.68 -18.33
CA GLU A 41 4.97 -8.28 -18.33
C GLU A 41 4.28 -8.33 -16.95
N LYS A 42 4.93 -8.90 -15.93
CA LYS A 42 4.41 -8.97 -14.55
C LYS A 42 4.91 -7.84 -13.67
N SER A 43 5.82 -6.99 -14.14
CA SER A 43 6.32 -5.88 -13.34
C SER A 43 5.18 -4.94 -12.95
N LEU A 44 5.05 -4.63 -11.65
CA LEU A 44 4.02 -3.71 -11.16
C LEU A 44 4.20 -2.28 -11.69
N TYR A 45 5.33 -1.95 -12.32
CA TYR A 45 5.50 -0.69 -13.07
C TYR A 45 4.45 -0.50 -14.16
N HIS A 46 3.94 -1.57 -14.77
CA HIS A 46 2.84 -1.49 -15.73
C HIS A 46 1.54 -0.91 -15.14
N ILE A 47 1.43 -0.86 -13.80
CA ILE A 47 0.32 -0.27 -13.05
C ILE A 47 0.73 1.05 -12.42
N ILE A 48 1.86 1.14 -11.71
CA ILE A 48 2.23 2.36 -10.93
C ILE A 48 2.88 3.46 -11.77
N LYS A 49 3.53 3.11 -12.88
CA LYS A 49 4.12 4.01 -13.88
C LYS A 49 3.58 3.68 -15.29
N PRO A 50 2.25 3.75 -15.48
CA PRO A 50 1.58 3.21 -16.66
C PRO A 50 1.96 3.89 -17.98
N GLU A 51 2.62 5.05 -17.94
CA GLU A 51 3.19 5.69 -19.12
C GLU A 51 4.25 4.83 -19.82
N ILE A 52 4.86 3.86 -19.11
CA ILE A 52 5.79 2.91 -19.74
C ILE A 52 5.11 1.98 -20.76
N ASN A 53 3.79 1.87 -20.72
CA ASN A 53 3.02 1.03 -21.65
C ASN A 53 2.89 1.66 -23.05
N PHE A 54 3.34 2.91 -23.21
CA PHE A 54 3.28 3.69 -24.45
C PHE A 54 4.69 3.97 -25.00
N PRO A 55 4.82 4.49 -26.24
CA PRO A 55 6.12 4.92 -26.76
C PRO A 55 6.83 5.90 -25.83
N ALA A 56 8.17 5.86 -25.82
CA ALA A 56 9.00 6.77 -25.05
C ALA A 56 8.66 8.24 -25.34
N GLY A 57 8.68 9.07 -24.29
CA GLY A 57 8.25 10.47 -24.34
C GLY A 57 6.75 10.69 -24.11
N THR A 58 5.96 9.64 -23.89
CA THR A 58 4.58 9.79 -23.41
C THR A 58 4.57 10.39 -22.00
N SER A 59 3.77 11.43 -21.79
CA SER A 59 3.66 12.12 -20.50
C SER A 59 3.02 11.22 -19.44
N GLU A 60 3.56 11.25 -18.21
CA GLU A 60 2.94 10.63 -17.02
C GLU A 60 1.55 11.21 -16.68
N TYR A 61 1.18 12.36 -17.26
CA TYR A 61 -0.12 13.01 -17.09
C TYR A 61 -1.07 12.82 -18.28
N ASP A 62 -0.68 12.05 -19.30
CA ASP A 62 -1.57 11.75 -20.44
C ASP A 62 -2.79 10.96 -19.95
N ALA A 63 -4.00 11.37 -20.32
CA ALA A 63 -5.23 10.77 -19.81
C ALA A 63 -5.31 9.24 -20.01
N ARG A 64 -4.68 8.71 -21.08
CA ARG A 64 -4.69 7.29 -21.42
C ARG A 64 -3.88 6.43 -20.44
N VAL A 65 -2.94 7.01 -19.71
CA VAL A 65 -2.08 6.25 -18.79
C VAL A 65 -2.88 5.74 -17.59
N TYR A 66 -3.88 6.49 -17.12
CA TYR A 66 -4.74 6.05 -16.02
C TYR A 66 -5.65 4.89 -16.42
N GLU A 67 -6.19 4.92 -17.64
CA GLU A 67 -6.95 3.78 -18.20
C GLU A 67 -6.05 2.56 -18.36
N SER A 68 -4.83 2.75 -18.88
CA SER A 68 -3.84 1.67 -19.00
C SER A 68 -3.44 1.06 -17.65
N ALA A 69 -3.36 1.85 -16.58
CA ALA A 69 -3.10 1.33 -15.22
C ALA A 69 -4.23 0.41 -14.76
N ALA A 70 -5.49 0.82 -14.96
CA ALA A 70 -6.66 0.04 -14.60
C ALA A 70 -6.75 -1.26 -15.42
N GLU A 71 -6.49 -1.19 -16.72
CA GLU A 71 -6.44 -2.37 -17.62
C GLU A 71 -5.36 -3.37 -17.18
N ASN A 72 -4.17 -2.90 -16.81
CA ASN A 72 -3.12 -3.79 -16.31
C ASN A 72 -3.46 -4.35 -14.93
N PHE A 73 -4.07 -3.57 -14.04
CA PHE A 73 -4.49 -4.07 -12.74
C PHE A 73 -5.56 -5.17 -12.86
N ASP A 74 -6.50 -5.02 -13.78
CA ASP A 74 -7.48 -6.06 -14.14
C ASP A 74 -6.80 -7.27 -14.81
N LYS A 75 -5.85 -7.05 -15.73
CA LYS A 75 -5.04 -8.12 -16.35
C LYS A 75 -4.32 -8.95 -15.28
N PHE A 76 -3.68 -8.31 -14.31
CA PHE A 76 -2.92 -8.98 -13.25
C PHE A 76 -3.83 -9.90 -12.43
N GLN A 77 -5.02 -9.42 -12.06
CA GLN A 77 -6.00 -10.23 -11.32
C GLN A 77 -6.53 -11.40 -12.16
N LYS A 78 -6.92 -11.16 -13.42
CA LYS A 78 -7.41 -12.22 -14.33
C LYS A 78 -6.36 -13.29 -14.64
N ARG A 79 -5.08 -12.92 -14.66
CA ARG A 79 -3.95 -13.83 -14.88
C ARG A 79 -3.53 -14.57 -13.61
N GLY A 80 -4.12 -14.26 -12.45
CA GLY A 80 -3.72 -14.81 -11.16
C GLY A 80 -2.36 -14.31 -10.68
N TRP A 81 -1.89 -13.17 -11.20
CA TRP A 81 -0.65 -12.55 -10.75
C TRP A 81 -0.85 -11.72 -9.49
N LEU A 82 -2.07 -11.22 -9.29
CA LEU A 82 -2.53 -10.67 -8.02
C LEU A 82 -3.82 -11.39 -7.65
N VAL A 83 -3.84 -11.98 -6.46
CA VAL A 83 -4.96 -12.77 -5.96
C VAL A 83 -5.44 -12.12 -4.66
N GLN A 84 -6.76 -11.95 -4.56
CA GLN A 84 -7.36 -11.43 -3.34
C GLN A 84 -7.47 -12.54 -2.30
N ASP A 85 -7.03 -12.27 -1.07
CA ASP A 85 -7.23 -13.19 0.05
C ASP A 85 -8.72 -13.40 0.34
N ASP A 86 -9.09 -14.61 0.79
CA ASP A 86 -10.49 -14.98 1.06
C ASP A 86 -11.07 -14.25 2.29
N ASN A 87 -10.22 -13.95 3.28
CA ASN A 87 -10.60 -13.35 4.56
C ASN A 87 -9.81 -12.06 4.83
N GLU A 88 -10.34 -11.22 5.73
CA GLU A 88 -9.65 -10.00 6.14
C GLU A 88 -8.49 -10.35 7.08
N HIS A 89 -7.30 -9.85 6.76
CA HIS A 89 -6.08 -10.08 7.54
C HIS A 89 -5.39 -8.74 7.83
N TYR A 90 -4.55 -8.75 8.88
CA TYR A 90 -3.42 -7.85 8.93
C TYR A 90 -2.20 -8.55 8.33
N TYR A 91 -1.20 -7.77 7.94
CA TYR A 91 0.06 -8.33 7.47
C TYR A 91 1.21 -7.71 8.25
N ILE A 92 2.28 -8.45 8.40
CA ILE A 92 3.55 -7.91 8.90
C ILE A 92 4.49 -7.85 7.71
N TYR A 93 5.04 -6.67 7.47
CA TYR A 93 6.06 -6.44 6.45
C TYR A 93 7.38 -6.15 7.15
N ALA A 94 8.47 -6.74 6.67
CA ALA A 94 9.79 -6.40 7.12
C ALA A 94 10.71 -6.03 5.95
N GLN A 95 11.58 -5.07 6.20
CA GLN A 95 12.65 -4.68 5.30
C GLN A 95 13.98 -4.76 6.04
N THR A 96 14.97 -5.42 5.44
CA THR A 96 16.35 -5.45 5.95
C THR A 96 17.27 -4.67 5.04
N MET A 97 17.91 -3.65 5.59
CA MET A 97 18.95 -2.86 4.93
C MET A 97 20.14 -2.69 5.89
N GLY A 98 21.37 -2.89 5.39
CA GLY A 98 22.59 -2.68 6.19
C GLY A 98 22.66 -3.53 7.47
N GLY A 99 22.10 -4.75 7.43
CA GLY A 99 22.05 -5.67 8.58
C GLY A 99 21.03 -5.31 9.66
N LYS A 100 20.19 -4.30 9.44
CA LYS A 100 19.09 -3.91 10.33
C LYS A 100 17.76 -4.25 9.71
N THR A 101 16.88 -4.88 10.47
CA THR A 101 15.51 -5.21 10.04
C THR A 101 14.52 -4.30 10.76
N GLN A 102 13.63 -3.69 10.00
CA GLN A 102 12.46 -2.97 10.51
C GLN A 102 11.21 -3.77 10.19
N TYR A 103 10.31 -3.87 11.16
CA TYR A 103 9.02 -4.55 11.03
C TYR A 103 7.90 -3.52 11.11
N GLY A 104 6.91 -3.65 10.24
CA GLY A 104 5.72 -2.82 10.24
C GLY A 104 4.46 -3.63 10.02
N LEU A 105 3.35 -3.13 10.56
CA LEU A 105 2.02 -3.71 10.37
C LEU A 105 1.35 -3.05 9.17
N VAL A 106 0.96 -3.85 8.18
CA VAL A 106 0.16 -3.42 7.03
C VAL A 106 -1.31 -3.39 7.44
N VAL A 107 -1.92 -2.22 7.32
CA VAL A 107 -3.27 -1.93 7.84
C VAL A 107 -4.11 -1.14 6.83
N GLY A 108 -5.43 -1.25 6.93
CA GLY A 108 -6.34 -0.27 6.35
C GLY A 108 -6.52 0.92 7.30
N ALA A 109 -5.85 2.04 7.05
CA ALA A 109 -5.96 3.27 7.83
C ALA A 109 -7.21 4.07 7.48
N TYR A 110 -7.92 4.57 8.49
CA TYR A 110 -9.21 5.24 8.30
C TYR A 110 -9.08 6.64 7.68
N VAL A 111 -9.84 6.90 6.62
CA VAL A 111 -9.82 8.18 5.88
C VAL A 111 -10.18 9.37 6.78
N ASN A 112 -11.20 9.22 7.63
CA ASN A 112 -11.61 10.32 8.52
C ASN A 112 -10.56 10.65 9.58
N ASP A 113 -9.66 9.73 9.92
CA ASP A 113 -8.55 10.06 10.82
C ASP A 113 -7.53 10.98 10.14
N TYR A 114 -7.34 10.85 8.83
CA TYR A 114 -6.56 11.80 8.04
C TYR A 114 -7.26 13.16 7.96
N LEU A 115 -8.56 13.18 7.65
CA LEU A 115 -9.33 14.43 7.47
C LEU A 115 -9.45 15.23 8.78
N ASN A 116 -9.58 14.55 9.92
CA ASN A 116 -9.75 15.18 11.23
C ASN A 116 -8.43 15.35 12.01
N GLY A 117 -7.29 15.01 11.40
CA GLY A 117 -5.96 15.23 11.98
C GLY A 117 -5.61 14.29 13.13
N VAL A 118 -6.22 13.09 13.20
CA VAL A 118 -5.75 11.97 14.03
C VAL A 118 -4.51 11.35 13.39
N ILE A 119 -4.47 11.21 12.07
CA ILE A 119 -3.25 10.96 11.32
C ILE A 119 -2.53 12.31 11.12
N LYS A 120 -1.34 12.44 11.69
CA LYS A 120 -0.55 13.67 11.75
C LYS A 120 0.33 13.81 10.51
N LYS A 121 0.24 14.99 9.90
CA LYS A 121 1.06 15.41 8.76
C LYS A 121 2.20 16.29 9.26
N HIS A 122 3.38 16.15 8.68
CA HIS A 122 4.50 17.09 8.91
C HIS A 122 4.92 17.84 7.64
N GLU A 123 4.28 17.54 6.49
CA GLU A 123 4.49 18.21 5.21
C GLU A 123 3.16 18.64 4.58
N LEU A 124 3.20 19.72 3.79
CA LEU A 124 2.11 20.10 2.91
C LEU A 124 2.23 19.39 1.57
N THR A 125 1.10 18.96 1.06
CA THR A 125 0.98 18.38 -0.27
C THR A 125 0.77 19.46 -1.32
N ARG A 126 1.16 19.14 -2.56
CA ARG A 126 0.93 19.97 -3.74
C ARG A 126 -0.27 19.43 -4.50
N ARG A 127 -1.18 20.34 -4.86
CA ARG A 127 -2.46 20.01 -5.49
C ARG A 127 -2.31 19.27 -6.82
N ASP A 128 -1.34 19.63 -7.64
CA ASP A 128 -1.05 18.97 -8.91
C ASP A 128 -0.67 17.49 -8.72
N LYS A 129 0.20 17.22 -7.74
CA LYS A 129 0.59 15.85 -7.37
C LYS A 129 -0.55 15.05 -6.74
N GLU A 130 -1.40 15.70 -5.94
CA GLU A 130 -2.60 15.06 -5.40
C GLU A 130 -3.58 14.68 -6.50
N GLU A 131 -3.91 15.61 -7.40
CA GLU A 131 -4.87 15.38 -8.48
C GLU A 131 -4.42 14.24 -9.40
N ASP A 132 -3.12 14.16 -9.70
CA ASP A 132 -2.55 13.05 -10.45
C ASP A 132 -2.74 11.70 -9.74
N ARG A 133 -2.36 11.59 -8.47
CA ARG A 133 -2.55 10.36 -7.69
C ARG A 133 -4.03 10.02 -7.48
N MET A 134 -4.90 11.01 -7.33
CA MET A 134 -6.35 10.78 -7.27
C MET A 134 -6.89 10.15 -8.55
N LYS A 135 -6.42 10.58 -9.74
CA LYS A 135 -6.81 9.96 -11.02
C LYS A 135 -6.39 8.49 -11.07
N HIS A 136 -5.17 8.19 -10.62
CA HIS A 136 -4.66 6.81 -10.56
C HIS A 136 -5.48 5.93 -9.61
N VAL A 137 -5.67 6.35 -8.36
CA VAL A 137 -6.48 5.63 -7.37
C VAL A 137 -7.93 5.46 -7.83
N ARG A 138 -8.51 6.49 -8.47
CA ARG A 138 -9.88 6.44 -9.01
C ARG A 138 -9.99 5.44 -10.15
N ALA A 139 -9.05 5.45 -11.09
CA ALA A 139 -9.06 4.56 -12.26
C ALA A 139 -8.85 3.09 -11.86
N CYS A 140 -7.86 2.80 -11.02
CA CYS A 140 -7.60 1.45 -10.51
C CYS A 140 -8.63 0.99 -9.48
N ASN A 141 -9.39 1.92 -8.89
CA ASN A 141 -10.30 1.67 -7.78
C ASN A 141 -9.62 0.97 -6.58
N ALA A 142 -8.33 1.24 -6.37
CA ALA A 142 -7.48 0.60 -5.38
C ALA A 142 -6.32 1.51 -4.94
N ASN A 143 -5.79 1.28 -3.74
CA ASN A 143 -4.52 1.84 -3.30
C ASN A 143 -3.43 0.80 -3.60
N ILE A 144 -2.63 1.03 -4.64
CA ILE A 144 -1.63 0.06 -5.12
C ILE A 144 -0.37 0.04 -4.25
N GLU A 145 0.03 1.21 -3.74
CA GLU A 145 1.22 1.38 -2.92
C GLU A 145 0.83 1.80 -1.51
N PRO A 146 1.44 1.22 -0.45
CA PRO A 146 1.13 1.61 0.91
C PRO A 146 1.79 2.95 1.26
N VAL A 147 1.22 3.63 2.26
CA VAL A 147 1.83 4.79 2.88
C VAL A 147 2.70 4.38 4.06
N PHE A 148 3.84 5.05 4.27
CA PHE A 148 4.71 4.82 5.41
C PHE A 148 4.23 5.64 6.62
N PHE A 149 3.69 4.96 7.63
CA PHE A 149 3.32 5.53 8.92
C PHE A 149 4.28 5.13 10.04
N ALA A 150 4.35 5.98 11.06
CA ALA A 150 4.98 5.71 12.34
C ALA A 150 3.93 5.74 13.47
N TYR A 151 4.15 4.94 14.52
CA TYR A 151 3.34 4.94 15.73
C TYR A 151 4.21 4.75 16.98
N PRO A 152 3.73 5.11 18.19
CA PRO A 152 4.52 4.98 19.41
C PRO A 152 4.83 3.52 19.76
N ASP A 153 5.99 3.27 20.34
CA ASP A 153 6.40 1.95 20.86
C ASP A 153 5.25 1.25 21.63
N ASN A 154 5.00 -0.01 21.29
CA ASN A 154 3.96 -0.81 21.91
C ASN A 154 4.42 -2.26 22.08
N ASN A 155 4.81 -2.60 23.31
CA ASN A 155 5.28 -3.93 23.69
C ASN A 155 4.30 -5.08 23.36
N VAL A 156 2.99 -4.81 23.32
CA VAL A 156 1.98 -5.84 22.98
C VAL A 156 2.04 -6.13 21.48
N LEU A 157 2.13 -5.09 20.65
CA LEU A 157 2.32 -5.24 19.21
C LEU A 157 3.68 -5.87 18.90
N ASP A 158 4.73 -5.52 19.65
CA ASP A 158 6.05 -6.13 19.48
C ASP A 158 6.04 -7.62 19.78
N ALA A 159 5.30 -8.04 20.79
CA ALA A 159 5.15 -9.46 21.11
C ALA A 159 4.49 -10.22 19.94
N ILE A 160 3.47 -9.63 19.29
CA ILE A 160 2.84 -10.21 18.10
C ILE A 160 3.83 -10.24 16.94
N ILE A 161 4.49 -9.11 16.63
CA ILE A 161 5.47 -9.05 15.54
C ILE A 161 6.57 -10.11 15.72
N ASN A 162 7.15 -10.20 16.92
CA ASN A 162 8.19 -11.17 17.24
C ASN A 162 7.69 -12.62 17.17
N LYS A 163 6.43 -12.88 17.54
CA LYS A 163 5.80 -14.21 17.39
C LYS A 163 5.79 -14.66 15.92
N TYR A 164 5.37 -13.79 14.99
CA TYR A 164 5.35 -14.11 13.56
C TYR A 164 6.75 -14.11 12.93
N ALA A 165 7.65 -13.22 13.36
CA ALA A 165 9.03 -13.18 12.85
C ALA A 165 9.81 -14.49 13.08
N LEU A 166 9.36 -15.36 14.00
CA LEU A 166 9.92 -16.68 14.25
C LEU A 166 9.34 -17.79 13.35
N THR A 167 8.30 -17.50 12.56
CA THR A 167 7.70 -18.45 11.61
C THR A 167 8.25 -18.26 10.21
N GLU A 168 8.00 -19.24 9.34
CA GLU A 168 8.27 -19.08 7.91
C GLU A 168 7.43 -17.93 7.33
N PRO A 169 8.06 -16.94 6.66
CA PRO A 169 7.33 -15.88 5.98
C PRO A 169 6.65 -16.39 4.70
N GLU A 170 5.58 -15.72 4.31
CA GLU A 170 4.89 -15.94 3.04
C GLU A 170 5.77 -15.49 1.85
N TYR A 171 6.47 -14.37 2.01
CA TYR A 171 7.47 -13.88 1.04
C TYR A 171 8.81 -13.67 1.74
N ASP A 172 9.90 -14.05 1.08
CA ASP A 172 11.25 -13.81 1.54
C ASP A 172 12.22 -13.74 0.36
N PHE A 173 12.56 -12.54 -0.06
CA PHE A 173 13.44 -12.32 -1.21
C PHE A 173 14.33 -11.09 -1.01
N ILE A 174 15.40 -11.01 -1.80
CA ILE A 174 16.27 -9.84 -1.87
C ILE A 174 16.00 -9.17 -3.20
N ALA A 175 15.53 -7.93 -3.17
CA ALA A 175 15.29 -7.17 -4.39
C ALA A 175 16.61 -6.97 -5.15
N PRO A 176 16.68 -7.33 -6.44
CA PRO A 176 17.94 -7.36 -7.19
C PRO A 176 18.52 -5.96 -7.44
N ILE A 177 17.70 -4.92 -7.41
CA ILE A 177 18.10 -3.55 -7.75
C ILE A 177 18.75 -2.83 -6.55
N ASP A 178 18.07 -2.78 -5.40
CA ASP A 178 18.56 -2.06 -4.21
C ASP A 178 19.26 -2.98 -3.17
N GLY A 179 19.12 -4.30 -3.32
CA GLY A 179 19.71 -5.29 -2.42
C GLY A 179 19.02 -5.40 -1.06
N PHE A 180 17.82 -4.84 -0.91
CA PHE A 180 17.06 -4.93 0.33
C PHE A 180 16.36 -6.27 0.42
N ARG A 181 16.37 -6.88 1.61
CA ARG A 181 15.56 -8.07 1.86
C ARG A 181 14.15 -7.63 2.23
N HIS A 182 13.15 -8.23 1.60
CA HIS A 182 11.75 -8.02 1.86
C HIS A 182 11.15 -9.31 2.41
N GLN A 183 10.42 -9.19 3.52
CA GLN A 183 9.68 -10.31 4.09
C GLN A 183 8.23 -9.90 4.39
N LEU A 184 7.31 -10.85 4.26
CA LEU A 184 5.90 -10.65 4.57
C LEU A 184 5.32 -11.85 5.31
N TRP A 185 4.50 -11.60 6.32
CA TRP A 185 3.69 -12.60 7.02
C TRP A 185 2.22 -12.21 6.99
N VAL A 186 1.34 -13.20 6.91
CA VAL A 186 -0.12 -13.03 7.04
C VAL A 186 -0.53 -13.29 8.49
N VAL A 187 -1.19 -12.31 9.11
CA VAL A 187 -1.77 -12.43 10.46
C VAL A 187 -3.24 -12.84 10.29
N ALA A 188 -3.47 -14.16 10.33
CA ALA A 188 -4.79 -14.75 10.13
C ALA A 188 -5.47 -15.25 11.43
N ASP A 189 -4.77 -15.19 12.56
CA ASP A 189 -5.33 -15.57 13.86
C ASP A 189 -6.28 -14.47 14.39
N ASP A 190 -7.55 -14.84 14.62
CA ASP A 190 -8.60 -13.90 15.07
C ASP A 190 -8.25 -13.18 16.38
N SER A 191 -7.50 -13.85 17.28
CA SER A 191 -7.12 -13.26 18.56
C SER A 191 -6.03 -12.21 18.39
N ASP A 192 -5.02 -12.49 17.56
CA ASP A 192 -3.97 -11.51 17.21
C ASP A 192 -4.57 -10.32 16.45
N ILE A 193 -5.49 -10.56 15.50
CA ILE A 193 -6.20 -9.49 14.76
C ILE A 193 -6.93 -8.57 15.75
N ALA A 194 -7.70 -9.14 16.67
CA ALA A 194 -8.44 -8.36 17.66
C ALA A 194 -7.52 -7.54 18.58
N VAL A 195 -6.37 -8.10 18.98
CA VAL A 195 -5.37 -7.37 19.77
C VAL A 195 -4.78 -6.22 18.96
N ILE A 196 -4.38 -6.43 17.72
CA ILE A 196 -3.84 -5.38 16.84
C ILE A 196 -4.85 -4.22 16.72
N THR A 197 -6.11 -4.52 16.37
CA THR A 197 -7.16 -3.50 16.26
C THR A 197 -7.35 -2.73 17.56
N SER A 198 -7.37 -3.43 18.70
CA SER A 198 -7.54 -2.83 20.02
C SER A 198 -6.38 -1.92 20.41
N GLU A 199 -5.12 -2.33 20.17
CA GLU A 199 -3.94 -1.54 20.52
C GLU A 199 -3.86 -0.24 19.71
N PHE A 200 -4.12 -0.29 18.40
CA PHE A 200 -4.22 0.94 17.59
C PHE A 200 -5.38 1.83 18.05
N GLY A 201 -6.51 1.23 18.43
CA GLY A 201 -7.67 1.94 18.98
C GLY A 201 -7.40 2.70 20.29
N LYS A 202 -6.26 2.47 20.96
CA LYS A 202 -5.80 3.23 22.13
C LYS A 202 -4.89 4.41 21.77
N MET A 203 -4.34 4.41 20.55
CA MET A 203 -3.39 5.42 20.13
C MET A 203 -4.12 6.73 19.78
N PRO A 204 -3.69 7.87 20.34
CA PRO A 204 -4.32 9.15 20.03
C PRO A 204 -4.07 9.59 18.60
N SER A 205 -2.98 9.13 17.98
CA SER A 205 -2.56 9.55 16.65
C SER A 205 -1.62 8.55 16.00
N LEU A 206 -1.59 8.56 14.67
CA LEU A 206 -0.53 7.99 13.83
C LEU A 206 0.19 9.13 13.12
N TYR A 207 1.39 8.88 12.61
CA TYR A 207 2.22 9.90 11.97
C TYR A 207 2.58 9.46 10.57
N ILE A 208 2.37 10.32 9.58
CA ILE A 208 2.89 10.05 8.23
C ILE A 208 4.40 10.27 8.30
N ALA A 209 5.19 9.23 8.01
CA ALA A 209 6.63 9.34 7.87
C ALA A 209 7.01 9.65 6.41
N ASP A 210 6.32 9.01 5.46
CA ASP A 210 6.41 9.32 4.04
C ASP A 210 5.13 8.91 3.29
N GLY A 211 4.91 9.45 2.09
CA GLY A 211 3.71 9.20 1.28
C GLY A 211 2.57 10.19 1.54
N HIS A 212 2.89 11.45 1.82
CA HIS A 212 1.93 12.53 2.06
C HIS A 212 0.94 12.71 0.89
N HIS A 213 1.42 12.71 -0.36
CA HIS A 213 0.57 12.82 -1.55
C HIS A 213 -0.36 11.61 -1.72
N ARG A 214 0.15 10.39 -1.45
CA ARG A 214 -0.64 9.15 -1.48
C ARG A 214 -1.76 9.18 -0.42
N SER A 215 -1.44 9.61 0.80
CA SER A 215 -2.43 9.77 1.87
C SER A 215 -3.52 10.77 1.51
N ALA A 216 -3.12 11.94 0.99
CA ALA A 216 -4.07 12.97 0.58
C ALA A 216 -4.98 12.49 -0.54
N ALA A 217 -4.40 11.89 -1.59
CA ALA A 217 -5.17 11.37 -2.72
C ALA A 217 -6.16 10.28 -2.29
N ALA A 218 -5.72 9.32 -1.46
CA ALA A 218 -6.58 8.26 -0.96
C ALA A 218 -7.72 8.80 -0.10
N ALA A 219 -7.42 9.75 0.80
CA ALA A 219 -8.43 10.38 1.65
C ALA A 219 -9.46 11.19 0.85
N LEU A 220 -9.02 11.96 -0.15
CA LEU A 220 -9.91 12.75 -1.02
C LEU A 220 -10.79 11.86 -1.91
N VAL A 221 -10.25 10.79 -2.48
CA VAL A 221 -11.04 9.81 -3.24
C VAL A 221 -12.03 9.07 -2.33
N GLY A 222 -11.63 8.74 -1.11
CA GLY A 222 -12.52 8.14 -0.11
C GLY A 222 -13.70 9.04 0.25
N GLU A 223 -13.42 10.32 0.52
CA GLU A 223 -14.44 11.33 0.80
C GLU A 223 -15.39 11.55 -0.39
N GLU A 224 -14.85 11.61 -1.62
CA GLU A 224 -15.62 11.70 -2.86
C GLU A 224 -16.59 10.51 -2.99
N LYS A 225 -16.09 9.28 -2.81
CA LYS A 225 -16.91 8.07 -2.91
C LYS A 225 -17.98 8.01 -1.82
N ALA A 226 -17.67 8.42 -0.59
CA ALA A 226 -18.65 8.50 0.48
C ALA A 226 -19.79 9.46 0.13
N LYS A 227 -19.48 10.65 -0.42
CA LYS A 227 -20.46 11.65 -0.86
C LYS A 227 -21.33 11.16 -2.03
N LEU A 228 -20.76 10.33 -2.92
CA LEU A 228 -21.45 9.80 -4.10
C LEU A 228 -22.24 8.51 -3.83
N ASN A 229 -22.05 7.86 -2.68
CA ASN A 229 -22.76 6.63 -2.33
C ASN A 229 -24.04 6.93 -1.51
N PRO A 230 -25.25 6.84 -2.09
CA PRO A 230 -26.49 7.06 -1.33
C PRO A 230 -26.74 6.01 -0.23
N ASN A 231 -26.06 4.87 -0.31
CA ASN A 231 -26.14 3.77 0.67
C ASN A 231 -24.92 3.73 1.60
N HIS A 232 -24.27 4.87 1.85
CA HIS A 232 -23.09 4.95 2.70
C HIS A 232 -23.40 4.54 4.15
N THR A 233 -22.58 3.63 4.68
CA THR A 233 -22.68 3.05 6.03
C THR A 233 -21.47 3.36 6.90
N GLY A 234 -20.37 3.85 6.31
CA GLY A 234 -19.10 4.08 6.99
C GLY A 234 -18.20 2.85 7.07
N LYS A 235 -18.63 1.71 6.53
CA LYS A 235 -17.88 0.43 6.55
C LYS A 235 -17.29 0.03 5.20
N GLU A 236 -17.58 0.78 4.14
CA GLU A 236 -17.09 0.51 2.80
C GLU A 236 -15.57 0.63 2.71
N GLU A 237 -14.94 -0.11 1.80
CA GLU A 237 -13.48 -0.12 1.62
C GLU A 237 -12.90 1.27 1.30
N TYR A 238 -13.64 2.14 0.61
CA TYR A 238 -13.16 3.50 0.31
C TYR A 238 -13.03 4.40 1.56
N ASN A 239 -13.51 3.95 2.72
CA ASN A 239 -13.28 4.64 3.99
C ASN A 239 -11.88 4.33 4.55
N TYR A 240 -11.09 3.48 3.89
CA TYR A 240 -9.78 3.06 4.35
C TYR A 240 -8.75 3.11 3.22
N PHE A 241 -7.48 3.26 3.58
CA PHE A 241 -6.36 3.19 2.63
C PHE A 241 -5.18 2.43 3.22
N MET A 242 -4.39 1.81 2.35
CA MET A 242 -3.32 0.91 2.77
C MET A 242 -2.13 1.72 3.33
N ALA A 243 -1.68 1.35 4.52
CA ALA A 243 -0.49 1.90 5.14
C ALA A 243 0.35 0.78 5.76
N VAL A 244 1.67 0.97 5.81
CA VAL A 244 2.56 0.18 6.67
C VAL A 244 2.98 1.05 7.83
N CYS A 245 2.60 0.63 9.03
CA CYS A 245 2.88 1.30 10.29
C CYS A 245 4.11 0.69 10.93
N PHE A 246 5.18 1.46 11.14
CA PHE A 246 6.39 1.05 11.86
C PHE A 246 6.47 1.73 13.22
N GLN A 247 7.23 1.14 14.14
CA GLN A 247 7.68 1.82 15.36
C GLN A 247 9.01 2.53 15.11
#